data_AF-A0A1E7YQM0-F1
#
_entry.id   AF-A0A1E7YQM0-F1
#
_cell.length_a   1.000
_cell.length_b   1.000
_cell.length_c   1.000
_cell.angle_alpha   90.00
_cell.angle_beta   90.00
_cell.angle_gamma   90.00
#
_symmetry.space_group_name_H-M   'P 1'
#
loop_
_entity.id
_entity.type
_entity.pdbx_description
1 polymer ?
#
loop_
_entity_poly.entity_id
_entity_poly.type
_entity_poly.pdbx_seq_one_letter_code
_entity_poly.pdbx_strand_id
1 'polypeptide(L)'
;MLDLTPPSPHPTFSFILRGGANRNVRYAVTSPSNNNGSAFGGLNANTTFYNLLTGLCILLNRYLAYLPLLAIAGSLAAKKRIPASPGTLNPATPLFVVFTTIVVLLVGALNFIPALGLGPIAEQLSLPSAVHTASTGH
;
A
#
# COMPACT_ATOMS: atom_id res chain seq x y z
N MET A 1 35.67 -35.72 25.23
CA MET A 1 35.84 -34.31 24.84
C MET A 1 34.63 -33.96 24.00
N LEU A 2 33.62 -33.33 24.62
CA LEU A 2 32.31 -33.05 24.02
C LEU A 2 32.47 -31.85 23.07
N ASP A 3 32.29 -32.07 21.78
CA ASP A 3 32.30 -31.01 20.78
C ASP A 3 31.05 -30.13 20.97
N LEU A 4 31.27 -28.95 21.55
CA LEU A 4 30.30 -27.93 21.93
C LEU A 4 30.18 -26.85 20.85
N THR A 5 30.30 -27.21 19.57
CA THR A 5 30.11 -26.25 18.48
C THR A 5 28.60 -26.00 18.28
N PRO A 6 28.08 -24.77 18.52
CA PRO A 6 26.66 -24.49 18.34
C PRO A 6 26.27 -24.64 16.86
N PRO A 7 25.06 -25.14 16.55
CA PRO A 7 24.62 -25.31 15.17
C PRO A 7 24.59 -23.96 14.45
N SER A 8 25.24 -23.89 13.27
CA SER A 8 25.28 -22.69 12.44
C SER A 8 23.86 -22.22 12.11
N PRO A 9 23.57 -20.91 12.20
CA PRO A 9 22.25 -20.39 11.86
C PRO A 9 21.93 -20.70 10.39
N HIS A 10 20.89 -21.52 10.16
CA HIS A 10 20.42 -21.84 8.81
C HIS A 10 19.96 -20.55 8.09
N PRO A 11 20.40 -20.31 6.84
CA PRO A 11 20.05 -19.11 6.07
C PRO A 11 18.56 -19.03 5.69
N THR A 12 17.77 -20.07 5.97
CA THR A 12 16.34 -20.12 5.62
C THR A 12 15.47 -19.27 6.57
N PHE A 13 15.88 -19.07 7.83
CA PHE A 13 15.10 -18.28 8.79
C PHE A 13 15.31 -16.76 8.63
N SER A 14 16.45 -16.33 8.08
CA SER A 14 16.74 -14.91 7.84
C SER A 14 16.09 -14.35 6.57
N PHE A 15 15.64 -15.19 5.63
CA PHE A 15 14.96 -14.74 4.41
C PHE A 15 13.53 -14.23 4.66
N ILE A 16 12.82 -14.80 5.64
CA ILE A 16 11.46 -14.37 6.03
C ILE A 16 11.50 -13.02 6.77
N LEU A 17 12.60 -12.69 7.45
CA LEU A 17 12.78 -11.44 8.20
C LEU A 17 13.50 -10.34 7.39
N ARG A 18 13.92 -10.63 6.15
CA ARG A 18 14.64 -9.69 5.27
C ARG A 18 13.74 -9.01 4.23
N GLY A 19 12.43 -9.17 4.32
CA GLY A 19 11.49 -8.22 3.70
C GLY A 19 11.56 -6.92 4.49
N GLY A 20 12.03 -5.83 3.88
CA GLY A 20 12.38 -4.61 4.57
C GLY A 20 11.30 -4.17 5.57
N ALA A 21 11.72 -3.87 6.80
CA ALA A 21 10.85 -3.44 7.90
C ALA A 21 9.93 -2.26 7.49
N ASN A 22 10.40 -1.42 6.58
CA ASN A 22 9.69 -0.33 5.93
C ASN A 22 8.43 -0.78 5.15
N ARG A 23 8.47 -1.82 4.30
CA ARG A 23 7.30 -2.22 3.47
C ARG A 23 6.18 -2.85 4.30
N ASN A 24 6.54 -3.78 5.19
CA ASN A 24 5.58 -4.49 6.02
C ASN A 24 4.82 -3.53 6.96
N VAL A 25 5.52 -2.58 7.58
CA VAL A 25 4.91 -1.58 8.47
C VAL A 25 3.97 -0.64 7.71
N ARG A 26 4.37 -0.15 6.54
CA ARG A 26 3.49 0.74 5.76
C ARG A 26 2.24 0.02 5.27
N TYR A 27 2.40 -1.19 4.75
CA TYR A 27 1.25 -1.97 4.28
C TYR A 27 0.29 -2.35 5.42
N ALA A 28 0.84 -2.65 6.61
CA ALA A 28 0.05 -2.90 7.82
C ALA A 28 -0.79 -1.69 8.28
N VAL A 29 -0.48 -0.47 7.84
CA VAL A 29 -1.28 0.73 8.12
C VAL A 29 -2.18 1.07 6.93
N THR A 30 -1.67 1.06 5.70
CA THR A 30 -2.44 1.42 4.49
C THR A 30 -3.60 0.45 4.25
N SER A 31 -3.37 -0.87 4.35
CA SER A 31 -4.43 -1.86 4.10
C SER A 31 -5.66 -1.68 4.99
N PRO A 32 -5.55 -1.59 6.34
CA PRO A 32 -6.69 -1.33 7.20
C PRO A 32 -7.25 0.10 7.05
N SER A 33 -6.41 1.09 6.75
CA SER A 33 -6.88 2.47 6.48
C SER A 33 -7.72 2.57 5.20
N ASN A 34 -7.53 1.63 4.27
CA ASN A 34 -8.34 1.48 3.06
C ASN A 34 -9.39 0.36 3.18
N ASN A 35 -9.59 -0.21 4.38
CA ASN A 35 -10.53 -1.29 4.66
C ASN A 35 -10.38 -2.51 3.73
N ASN A 36 -9.16 -2.82 3.28
CA ASN A 36 -8.87 -3.95 2.38
C ASN A 36 -8.72 -5.28 3.16
N GLY A 37 -8.02 -5.25 4.30
CA GLY A 37 -7.84 -6.43 5.17
C GLY A 37 -6.72 -7.40 4.74
N SER A 38 -6.05 -7.14 3.63
CA SER A 38 -4.85 -7.86 3.20
C SER A 38 -3.65 -7.54 4.11
N ALA A 39 -2.76 -8.51 4.34
CA ALA A 39 -1.55 -8.32 5.16
C ALA A 39 -0.36 -9.12 4.62
N PHE A 40 0.85 -8.59 4.81
CA PHE A 40 2.07 -9.36 4.59
C PHE A 40 2.38 -10.18 5.84
N GLY A 41 2.59 -11.49 5.68
CA GLY A 41 2.83 -12.42 6.79
C GLY A 41 4.18 -12.27 7.50
N GLY A 42 5.03 -11.32 7.07
CA GLY A 42 6.35 -11.06 7.66
C GLY A 42 6.34 -10.16 8.90
N LEU A 43 5.20 -9.57 9.28
CA LEU A 43 5.06 -8.72 10.48
C LEU A 43 4.23 -9.43 11.55
N ASN A 44 4.76 -9.54 12.77
CA ASN A 44 3.97 -9.96 13.93
C ASN A 44 3.03 -8.82 14.35
N ALA A 45 1.83 -8.81 13.78
CA ALA A 45 0.81 -7.80 14.04
C ALA A 45 -0.08 -8.12 15.26
N ASN A 46 0.08 -9.27 15.92
CA ASN A 46 -0.69 -9.63 17.12
C ASN A 46 -0.06 -9.05 18.39
N THR A 47 0.16 -7.73 18.39
CA THR A 47 0.59 -6.97 19.56
C THR A 47 -0.49 -5.95 19.90
N THR A 48 -0.59 -5.57 21.18
CA THR A 48 -1.56 -4.56 21.62
C THR A 48 -1.44 -3.28 20.81
N PHE A 49 -0.22 -2.87 20.46
CA PHE A 49 0.04 -1.70 19.63
C PHE A 49 -0.60 -1.82 18.23
N TYR A 50 -0.29 -2.88 17.49
CA TYR A 50 -0.81 -3.04 16.13
C TYR A 50 -2.32 -3.25 16.13
N ASN A 51 -2.87 -4.02 17.07
CA ASN A 51 -4.31 -4.23 17.18
C ASN A 51 -5.07 -2.91 17.41
N LEU A 52 -4.56 -2.03 18.28
CA LEU A 52 -5.15 -0.70 18.51
C LEU A 52 -4.98 0.21 17.28
N LEU A 53 -3.80 0.22 16.66
CA LEU A 53 -3.51 1.04 15.49
C LEU A 53 -4.40 0.65 14.31
N THR A 54 -4.45 -0.63 13.94
CA THR A 54 -5.26 -1.10 12.81
C THR A 54 -6.74 -0.98 13.08
N GLY A 55 -7.17 -1.22 14.33
CA GLY A 55 -8.55 -0.97 14.77
C GLY A 55 -8.95 0.49 14.59
N LEU A 56 -8.09 1.43 15.01
CA LEU A 56 -8.31 2.85 14.82
C LEU A 56 -8.35 3.25 13.34
N CYS A 57 -7.41 2.76 12.52
CA CYS A 57 -7.40 2.98 11.07
C CYS A 57 -8.75 2.61 10.42
N ILE A 58 -9.28 1.43 10.76
CA ILE A 58 -10.56 0.95 10.24
C ILE A 58 -11.72 1.83 10.73
N LEU A 59 -11.76 2.17 12.03
CA LEU A 59 -12.82 3.01 12.60
C LEU A 59 -12.84 4.41 11.97
N LEU A 60 -11.67 5.04 11.82
CA LEU A 60 -11.57 6.37 11.27
C LEU A 60 -12.00 6.41 9.81
N ASN A 61 -11.48 5.51 8.97
CA ASN A 61 -11.89 5.47 7.58
C ASN A 61 -13.36 5.08 7.42
N ARG A 62 -13.86 4.15 8.23
CA ARG A 62 -15.26 3.69 8.10
C ARG A 62 -16.28 4.72 8.51
N TYR A 63 -16.02 5.59 9.48
CA TYR A 63 -17.02 6.56 9.94
C TYR A 63 -16.71 7.98 9.50
N LEU A 64 -15.47 8.43 9.65
CA LEU A 64 -15.14 9.82 9.31
C LEU A 64 -15.06 10.05 7.80
N ALA A 65 -14.62 9.07 6.99
CA ALA A 65 -14.56 9.27 5.53
C ALA A 65 -15.97 9.38 4.91
N TYR A 66 -17.00 8.81 5.53
CA TYR A 66 -18.37 8.95 5.04
C TYR A 66 -19.01 10.30 5.39
N LEU A 67 -18.60 10.99 6.45
CA LEU A 67 -19.16 12.30 6.80
C LEU A 67 -19.10 13.33 5.66
N PRO A 68 -17.94 13.60 5.02
CA PRO A 68 -17.90 14.52 3.88
C PRO A 68 -18.65 13.96 2.67
N LEU A 69 -18.67 12.63 2.48
CA LEU A 69 -19.42 12.00 1.39
C LEU A 69 -20.93 12.24 1.55
N LEU A 70 -21.48 12.08 2.76
CA LEU A 70 -22.89 12.39 3.04
C LEU A 70 -23.18 13.89 2.87
N ALA A 71 -22.26 14.77 3.28
CA ALA A 71 -22.40 16.21 3.08
C ALA A 71 -22.49 16.59 1.59
N ILE A 72 -21.61 15.99 0.76
CA ILE A 72 -21.64 16.15 -0.69
C ILE A 72 -22.93 15.57 -1.26
N ALA A 73 -23.33 14.36 -0.85
CA ALA A 73 -24.57 13.73 -1.30
C ALA A 73 -25.82 14.58 -0.98
N GLY A 74 -25.90 15.15 0.23
CA GLY A 74 -26.97 16.08 0.60
C GLY A 74 -26.97 17.35 -0.24
N SER A 75 -25.77 17.92 -0.50
CA SER A 75 -25.63 19.09 -1.38
C SER A 75 -26.08 18.79 -2.82
N LEU A 76 -25.77 17.60 -3.34
CA LEU A 76 -26.21 17.16 -4.67
C LEU A 76 -27.69 16.83 -4.73
N ALA A 77 -28.26 16.24 -3.67
CA ALA A 77 -29.69 15.92 -3.59
C ALA A 77 -30.58 17.16 -3.66
N ALA A 78 -30.10 18.30 -3.13
CA ALA A 78 -30.78 19.58 -3.23
C ALA A 78 -30.66 20.25 -4.62
N LYS A 79 -29.76 19.78 -5.50
CA LYS A 79 -29.56 20.38 -6.83
C LYS A 79 -30.54 19.79 -7.86
N LYS A 80 -31.17 20.67 -8.63
CA LYS A 80 -32.01 20.25 -9.77
C LYS A 80 -31.12 19.70 -10.90
N ARG A 81 -31.48 18.53 -11.43
CA ARG A 81 -30.81 17.95 -12.59
C ARG A 81 -31.11 18.78 -13.85
N ILE A 82 -30.06 19.20 -14.55
CA ILE A 82 -30.15 19.97 -15.79
C ILE A 82 -30.07 19.02 -16.98
N PRO A 83 -30.91 19.17 -18.03
CA PRO A 83 -30.81 18.37 -19.25
C PRO A 83 -29.48 18.62 -19.98
N ALA A 84 -29.03 17.62 -20.75
CA ALA A 84 -27.79 17.73 -21.50
C ALA A 84 -27.86 18.85 -22.55
N SER A 85 -26.80 19.64 -22.62
CA SER A 85 -26.56 20.70 -23.59
C SER A 85 -25.37 20.34 -24.50
N PRO A 86 -25.13 21.07 -25.61
CA PRO A 86 -23.98 20.82 -26.48
C PRO A 86 -22.61 20.90 -25.77
N GLY A 87 -22.52 21.61 -24.64
CA GLY A 87 -21.32 21.66 -23.79
C GLY A 87 -21.23 20.57 -22.73
N THR A 88 -22.18 19.64 -22.66
CA THR A 88 -22.21 18.58 -21.64
C THR A 88 -21.27 17.45 -22.02
N LEU A 89 -20.22 17.25 -21.22
CA LEU A 89 -19.31 16.12 -21.39
C LEU A 89 -20.03 14.81 -21.02
N ASN A 90 -20.08 13.85 -21.95
CA ASN A 90 -20.73 12.57 -21.73
C ASN A 90 -19.79 11.58 -20.99
N PRO A 91 -20.15 11.10 -19.79
CA PRO A 91 -19.30 10.21 -18.99
C PRO A 91 -19.17 8.79 -19.55
N ALA A 92 -20.03 8.37 -20.48
CA ALA A 92 -19.95 7.06 -21.14
C ALA A 92 -19.00 7.06 -22.36
N THR A 93 -18.29 8.16 -22.62
CA THR A 93 -17.35 8.24 -23.74
C THR A 93 -15.95 7.76 -23.33
N PRO A 94 -15.17 7.18 -24.26
CA PRO A 94 -13.78 6.79 -23.98
C PRO A 94 -12.92 7.94 -23.46
N LEU A 95 -13.18 9.17 -23.93
CA LEU A 95 -12.47 10.37 -23.49
C LEU A 95 -12.61 10.59 -21.97
N PHE A 96 -13.84 10.55 -21.45
CA PHE A 96 -14.07 10.74 -20.01
C PHE A 96 -13.41 9.63 -19.20
N VAL A 97 -13.52 8.38 -19.64
CA VAL A 97 -12.91 7.22 -18.98
C VAL A 97 -11.39 7.39 -18.88
N VAL A 98 -10.72 7.66 -20.01
CA VAL A 98 -9.26 7.83 -20.05
C VAL A 98 -8.84 9.02 -19.18
N PHE A 99 -9.54 10.14 -19.27
CA PHE A 99 -9.26 11.33 -18.47
C PHE A 99 -9.37 11.03 -16.97
N THR A 100 -10.47 10.43 -16.51
CA THR A 100 -10.65 10.08 -15.10
C THR A 100 -9.60 9.07 -14.63
N THR A 101 -9.26 8.06 -15.45
CA THR A 101 -8.21 7.10 -15.13
C THR A 101 -6.86 7.80 -14.94
N ILE A 102 -6.48 8.73 -15.83
CA ILE A 102 -5.24 9.49 -15.69
C ILE A 102 -5.23 10.30 -14.40
N VAL A 103 -6.33 11.00 -14.08
CA VAL A 103 -6.42 11.80 -12.85
C VAL A 103 -6.26 10.92 -11.61
N VAL A 104 -6.92 9.76 -11.56
CA VAL A 104 -6.81 8.81 -10.44
C VAL A 104 -5.38 8.29 -10.29
N LEU A 105 -4.74 7.89 -11.39
CA LEU A 105 -3.37 7.42 -11.38
C LEU A 105 -2.39 8.52 -10.95
N LEU A 106 -2.61 9.76 -11.40
CA LEU A 106 -1.77 10.91 -11.07
C LEU A 106 -1.85 11.24 -9.57
N VAL A 107 -3.07 11.36 -9.03
CA VAL A 107 -3.28 11.65 -7.60
C VAL A 107 -2.69 10.53 -6.74
N GLY A 108 -2.90 9.27 -7.12
CA GLY A 108 -2.30 8.12 -6.44
C GLY A 108 -0.77 8.15 -6.51
N ALA A 109 -0.19 8.32 -7.70
CA ALA A 109 1.25 8.37 -7.88
C ALA A 109 1.88 9.48 -7.04
N LEU A 110 1.39 10.71 -7.13
CA LEU A 110 1.93 11.85 -6.37
C LEU A 110 1.86 11.62 -4.85
N ASN A 111 0.78 11.02 -4.35
CA ASN A 111 0.61 10.78 -2.91
C ASN A 111 1.53 9.65 -2.40
N PHE A 112 1.82 8.64 -3.22
CA PHE A 112 2.56 7.46 -2.79
C PHE A 112 4.03 7.42 -3.27
N ILE A 113 4.48 8.31 -4.16
CA ILE A 113 5.89 8.37 -4.64
C ILE A 113 6.91 8.42 -3.48
N PRO A 114 6.78 9.30 -2.46
CA PRO A 114 7.77 9.38 -1.39
C PRO A 114 7.87 8.08 -0.60
N ALA A 115 6.72 7.44 -0.34
CA ALA A 115 6.67 6.14 0.28
C ALA A 115 7.31 5.09 -0.64
N LEU A 116 6.83 4.92 -1.87
CA LEU A 116 7.31 3.88 -2.80
C LEU A 116 8.82 3.95 -3.04
N GLY A 117 9.39 5.16 -3.13
CA GLY A 117 10.83 5.39 -3.21
C GLY A 117 11.59 4.81 -2.02
N LEU A 118 11.14 5.09 -0.80
CA LEU A 118 11.78 4.65 0.45
C LEU A 118 11.46 3.21 0.87
N GLY A 119 10.84 2.39 0.00
CA GLY A 119 10.95 0.95 0.25
C GLY A 119 10.87 0.02 -0.93
N PRO A 120 9.76 -0.20 -1.63
CA PRO A 120 9.77 -1.18 -2.72
C PRO A 120 10.83 -0.91 -3.77
N ILE A 121 10.95 0.36 -4.18
CA ILE A 121 11.92 0.77 -5.19
C ILE A 121 13.34 0.68 -4.64
N ALA A 122 13.60 1.23 -3.45
CA ALA A 122 14.91 1.11 -2.80
C ALA A 122 15.34 -0.34 -2.54
N GLU A 123 14.45 -1.22 -2.10
CA GLU A 123 14.75 -2.62 -1.83
C GLU A 123 14.99 -3.43 -3.12
N GLN A 124 14.31 -3.10 -4.23
CA GLN A 124 14.59 -3.72 -5.53
C GLN A 124 15.95 -3.29 -6.11
N LEU A 125 16.36 -2.04 -5.89
CA LEU A 125 17.64 -1.51 -6.35
C LEU A 125 18.82 -1.91 -5.43
N SER A 126 18.54 -2.26 -4.17
CA SER A 126 19.54 -2.64 -3.16
C SER A 126 19.81 -4.15 -3.12
N LEU A 127 19.19 -4.94 -4.00
CA LEU A 127 19.58 -6.34 -4.19
C LEU A 127 21.06 -6.37 -4.62
N PRO A 128 21.96 -7.03 -3.87
CA PRO A 128 23.34 -7.16 -4.29
C PRO A 128 23.36 -7.83 -5.66
N SER A 129 24.18 -7.30 -6.57
CA SER A 129 24.60 -7.94 -7.81
C SER A 129 25.44 -9.20 -7.50
N ALA A 130 24.90 -10.14 -6.73
CA ALA A 130 25.56 -11.39 -6.33
C ALA A 130 25.29 -12.53 -7.33
N VAL A 131 25.17 -12.19 -8.62
CA VAL A 131 24.99 -13.14 -9.74
C VAL A 131 26.07 -12.92 -10.81
N HIS A 132 27.24 -12.39 -10.44
CA HIS A 132 28.39 -12.32 -11.37
C HIS A 132 29.74 -12.81 -10.81
N THR A 133 29.82 -13.23 -9.55
CA THR A 133 31.10 -13.60 -8.90
C THR A 133 31.10 -15.00 -8.28
N ALA A 134 30.32 -15.94 -8.83
CA ALA A 134 30.27 -17.33 -8.33
C ALA A 134 30.82 -18.39 -9.30
N SER A 135 31.40 -18.05 -10.46
CA SER A 135 31.88 -19.08 -11.42
C SER A 135 33.26 -18.85 -12.06
N THR A 136 34.17 -18.09 -11.44
CA THR A 136 35.56 -18.05 -11.93
C THR A 136 36.53 -17.89 -10.76
N GLY A 137 37.12 -19.01 -10.35
CA GLY A 137 38.19 -19.07 -9.37
C GLY A 137 38.53 -20.52 -9.06
N HIS A 138 39.62 -20.99 -9.65
CA HIS A 138 40.29 -22.27 -9.42
C HIS A 138 40.47 -22.66 -7.95
#